data_AF-A0A3B9G3G0-F1
#
_entry.id   AF-A0A3B9G3G0-F1
#
_cell.length_a   1.000
_cell.length_b   1.000
_cell.length_c   1.000
_cell.angle_alpha   90.00
_cell.angle_beta   90.00
_cell.angle_gamma   90.00
#
_symmetry.space_group_name_H-M   'P 1'
#
loop_
_entity.id
_entity.type
_entity.pdbx_description
1 polymer ?
#
loop_
_entity_poly.entity_id
_entity_poly.type
_entity_poly.pdbx_seq_one_letter_code
_entity_poly.pdbx_strand_id
1 'polypeptide(L)'
;MEISRKEFSVLDALQGTDEALSQRDLQLLTGYSLGTVNKTIKGLTVNGLVADGRITSKGLEALEPYRVKRAVFIAAGFGSRMVPVTLNTPKPLVRVNGKRIIDGLLDAVIAAGIEDIVIVRGYLAEQFDQLLYKYPMIRFLENPAYNEANNISSAMCARYLLENAYVFEADLVLRNPKLVKKYQYSSNFLGIKMARTDDWCFTVKDGLITSQKIGGFDCYQEVGISYWDRESGRKLADHIKQAYEMPGGKERYWDQVVFVDFPKEYKVEIRECVQEDIVEIDTFNELKKIDKSYDV
;
A
#
# COMPACT_ATOMS: atom_id res chain seq x y z
N MET A 1 20.69 -8.31 -12.33
CA MET A 1 21.00 -9.48 -11.48
C MET A 1 19.83 -9.65 -10.55
N GLU A 2 19.18 -10.81 -10.57
CA GLU A 2 18.10 -11.11 -9.61
C GLU A 2 18.75 -11.50 -8.28
N ILE A 3 18.34 -10.86 -7.19
CA ILE A 3 18.82 -11.16 -5.84
C ILE A 3 17.77 -11.99 -5.10
N SER A 4 18.20 -12.86 -4.21
CA SER A 4 17.27 -13.61 -3.37
C SER A 4 16.56 -12.71 -2.36
N ARG A 5 15.39 -13.13 -1.85
CA ARG A 5 14.66 -12.39 -0.79
C ARG A 5 15.54 -12.06 0.42
N LYS A 6 16.43 -12.97 0.81
CA LYS A 6 17.33 -12.73 1.95
C LYS A 6 18.34 -11.63 1.65
N GLU A 7 18.91 -11.65 0.46
CA GLU A 7 19.82 -10.60 -0.01
C GLU A 7 19.10 -9.26 -0.13
N PHE A 8 17.88 -9.25 -0.70
CA PHE A 8 17.02 -8.07 -0.76
C PHE A 8 16.78 -7.48 0.63
N SER A 9 16.32 -8.27 1.60
CA SER A 9 16.00 -7.73 2.94
C SER A 9 17.22 -7.14 3.63
N VAL A 10 18.41 -7.72 3.44
CA VAL A 10 19.65 -7.18 3.99
C VAL A 10 20.04 -5.88 3.29
N LEU A 11 19.94 -5.81 1.96
CA LEU A 11 20.25 -4.60 1.20
C LEU A 11 19.23 -3.48 1.49
N ASP A 12 17.93 -3.79 1.61
CA ASP A 12 16.87 -2.84 1.98
C ASP A 12 17.07 -2.27 3.40
N ALA A 13 17.53 -3.10 4.34
CA ALA A 13 17.88 -2.64 5.68
C ALA A 13 19.11 -1.71 5.67
N LEU A 14 20.15 -2.07 4.90
CA LEU A 14 21.37 -1.28 4.80
C LEU A 14 21.15 0.06 4.08
N GLN A 15 20.31 0.13 3.04
CA GLN A 15 20.05 1.40 2.35
C GLN A 15 19.19 2.37 3.17
N GLY A 16 18.51 1.88 4.22
CA GLY A 16 17.66 2.70 5.07
C GLY A 16 18.43 3.58 6.07
N THR A 17 19.76 3.51 6.09
CA THR A 17 20.62 4.28 7.01
C THR A 17 21.99 4.55 6.38
N ASP A 18 22.62 5.66 6.75
CA ASP A 18 24.02 5.98 6.39
C ASP A 18 25.03 5.34 7.37
N GLU A 19 24.53 4.85 8.51
CA GLU A 19 25.34 4.19 9.53
C GLU A 19 25.67 2.75 9.13
N ALA A 20 26.86 2.28 9.55
CA ALA A 20 27.20 0.87 9.37
C ALA A 20 26.34 0.02 10.31
N LEU A 21 25.73 -1.03 9.78
CA LEU A 21 24.94 -1.97 10.58
C LEU A 21 25.77 -3.21 10.94
N SER A 22 25.69 -3.62 12.20
CA SER A 22 26.20 -4.92 12.62
C SER A 22 25.28 -6.05 12.16
N GLN A 23 25.77 -7.28 12.19
CA GLN A 23 24.94 -8.45 11.88
C GLN A 23 23.82 -8.65 12.91
N ARG A 24 23.97 -8.11 14.13
CA ARG A 24 22.89 -8.12 15.14
C ARG A 24 21.79 -7.11 14.79
N ASP A 25 22.17 -5.93 14.31
CA ASP A 25 21.20 -4.92 13.85
C ASP A 25 20.40 -5.46 12.66
N LEU A 26 21.08 -6.09 11.70
CA LEU A 26 20.45 -6.74 10.56
C LEU A 26 19.55 -7.90 10.95
N GLN A 27 19.91 -8.69 11.97
CA GLN A 27 19.02 -9.72 12.52
C GLN A 27 17.71 -9.11 13.05
N LEU A 28 17.80 -8.00 13.79
CA LEU A 28 16.62 -7.31 14.33
C LEU A 28 15.74 -6.72 13.20
N LEU A 29 16.36 -6.09 12.21
CA LEU A 29 15.65 -5.42 11.11
C LEU A 29 15.04 -6.41 10.10
N THR A 30 15.70 -7.53 9.84
CA THR A 30 15.24 -8.52 8.84
C THR A 30 14.40 -9.65 9.44
N GLY A 31 14.46 -9.84 10.77
CA GLY A 31 13.85 -10.98 11.47
C GLY A 31 14.52 -12.33 11.20
N TYR A 32 15.60 -12.38 10.41
CA TYR A 32 16.32 -13.63 10.13
C TYR A 32 17.27 -14.02 11.27
N SER A 33 17.53 -15.33 11.40
CA SER A 33 18.53 -15.82 12.35
C SER A 33 19.92 -15.24 12.07
N LEU A 34 20.71 -15.00 13.12
CA LEU A 34 22.08 -14.48 12.98
C LEU A 34 22.94 -15.31 12.01
N GLY A 35 22.79 -16.64 12.02
CA GLY A 35 23.47 -17.52 11.06
C GLY A 35 23.06 -17.28 9.60
N THR A 36 21.78 -16.98 9.35
CA THR A 36 21.29 -16.60 8.02
C THR A 36 21.86 -15.26 7.60
N VAL A 37 21.81 -14.25 8.49
CA VAL A 37 22.38 -12.92 8.22
C VAL A 37 23.87 -13.01 7.91
N ASN A 38 24.64 -13.74 8.71
CA ASN A 38 26.08 -13.94 8.49
C ASN A 38 26.38 -14.57 7.13
N LYS A 39 25.63 -15.62 6.76
CA LYS A 39 25.78 -16.28 5.45
C LYS A 39 25.45 -15.32 4.30
N THR A 40 24.36 -14.58 4.41
CA THR A 40 23.91 -13.63 3.39
C THR A 40 24.90 -12.48 3.23
N ILE A 41 25.34 -11.84 4.33
CA ILE A 41 26.33 -10.76 4.30
C ILE A 41 27.63 -11.23 3.66
N LYS A 42 28.13 -12.42 4.02
CA LYS A 42 29.34 -12.97 3.40
C LYS A 42 29.20 -13.08 1.88
N GLY A 43 28.06 -13.56 1.39
CA GLY A 43 27.77 -13.64 -0.04
C GLY A 43 27.70 -12.27 -0.70
N LEU A 44 26.97 -11.32 -0.09
CA LEU A 44 26.85 -9.95 -0.58
C LEU A 44 28.21 -9.23 -0.65
N THR A 45 29.08 -9.42 0.34
CA THR A 45 30.43 -8.84 0.36
C THR A 45 31.32 -9.45 -0.72
N VAL A 46 31.30 -10.77 -0.92
CA VAL A 46 32.03 -11.43 -2.02
C VAL A 46 31.58 -10.89 -3.38
N ASN A 47 30.30 -10.58 -3.53
CA ASN A 47 29.73 -10.01 -4.76
C ASN A 47 29.93 -8.48 -4.88
N GLY A 48 30.55 -7.84 -3.88
CA GLY A 48 30.80 -6.39 -3.85
C GLY A 48 29.56 -5.53 -3.64
N LEU A 49 28.47 -6.10 -3.12
CA LEU A 49 27.20 -5.40 -2.85
C LEU A 49 27.17 -4.74 -1.46
N VAL A 50 28.01 -5.23 -0.53
CA VAL A 50 28.13 -4.73 0.84
C VAL A 50 29.60 -4.65 1.23
N ALA A 51 30.00 -3.53 1.83
CA ALA A 51 31.35 -3.31 2.36
C ALA A 51 31.25 -2.59 3.72
N ASP A 52 32.02 -3.04 4.70
CA ASP A 52 32.13 -2.41 6.04
C ASP A 52 30.77 -2.12 6.71
N GLY A 53 29.84 -3.07 6.61
CA GLY A 53 28.50 -2.95 7.18
C GLY A 53 27.61 -1.92 6.48
N ARG A 54 27.95 -1.50 5.26
CA ARG A 54 27.20 -0.56 4.43
C ARG A 54 26.91 -1.13 3.05
N ILE A 55 25.82 -0.67 2.44
CA ILE A 55 25.52 -0.96 1.04
C ILE A 55 26.49 -0.21 0.12
N THR A 56 26.96 -0.86 -0.94
CA THR A 56 27.78 -0.21 -1.98
C THR A 56 26.90 0.36 -3.09
N SER A 57 27.48 1.16 -4.01
CA SER A 57 26.77 1.60 -5.22
C SER A 57 26.24 0.41 -6.04
N LYS A 58 27.02 -0.66 -6.16
CA LYS A 58 26.59 -1.90 -6.82
C LYS A 58 25.44 -2.59 -6.08
N GLY A 59 25.44 -2.51 -4.74
CA GLY A 59 24.33 -2.97 -3.90
C GLY A 59 23.04 -2.19 -4.16
N LEU A 60 23.13 -0.87 -4.27
CA LEU A 60 22.00 0.00 -4.63
C LEU A 60 21.48 -0.34 -6.03
N GLU A 61 22.36 -0.50 -7.02
CA GLU A 61 21.98 -0.93 -8.38
C GLU A 61 21.25 -2.28 -8.40
N ALA A 62 21.61 -3.20 -7.50
CA ALA A 62 20.92 -4.49 -7.36
C ALA A 62 19.50 -4.37 -6.79
N LEU A 63 19.18 -3.29 -6.08
CA LEU A 63 17.83 -3.00 -5.57
C LEU A 63 16.94 -2.30 -6.61
N GLU A 64 17.51 -1.63 -7.61
CA GLU A 64 16.73 -0.85 -8.59
C GLU A 64 15.62 -1.63 -9.33
N PRO A 65 15.76 -2.92 -9.66
CA PRO A 65 14.66 -3.71 -10.22
C PRO A 65 13.41 -3.80 -9.32
N TYR A 66 13.59 -3.59 -8.02
CA TYR A 66 12.55 -3.67 -6.97
C TYR A 66 12.06 -2.28 -6.51
N ARG A 67 12.51 -1.21 -7.17
CA ARG A 67 12.13 0.16 -6.84
C ARG A 67 10.64 0.37 -7.13
N VAL A 68 9.94 0.90 -6.13
CA VAL A 68 8.58 1.38 -6.31
C VAL A 68 8.61 2.62 -7.19
N LYS A 69 7.85 2.60 -8.29
CA LYS A 69 7.85 3.68 -9.28
C LYS A 69 6.72 4.67 -9.10
N ARG A 70 5.59 4.23 -8.56
CA ARG A 70 4.35 5.01 -8.51
C ARG A 70 3.53 4.74 -7.26
N ALA A 71 2.78 5.75 -6.83
CA ALA A 71 1.67 5.60 -5.89
C ALA A 71 0.36 5.98 -6.59
N VAL A 72 -0.61 5.07 -6.59
CA VAL A 72 -1.96 5.29 -7.10
C VAL A 72 -2.94 5.33 -5.93
N PHE A 73 -3.67 6.42 -5.78
CA PHE A 73 -4.68 6.59 -4.73
C PHE A 73 -6.08 6.44 -5.32
N ILE A 74 -6.88 5.55 -4.74
CA ILE A 74 -8.31 5.41 -5.04
C ILE A 74 -9.07 6.34 -4.08
N ALA A 75 -9.61 7.44 -4.62
CA ALA A 75 -10.16 8.55 -3.84
C ALA A 75 -11.49 9.08 -4.42
N ALA A 76 -12.13 8.34 -5.33
CA ALA A 76 -13.30 8.83 -6.07
C ALA A 76 -14.64 8.68 -5.33
N GLY A 77 -14.68 7.91 -4.24
CA GLY A 77 -15.90 7.55 -3.52
C GLY A 77 -16.53 8.70 -2.72
N PHE A 78 -17.85 8.61 -2.51
CA PHE A 78 -18.63 9.62 -1.77
C PHE A 78 -18.34 9.63 -0.26
N GLY A 79 -18.18 8.47 0.37
CA GLY A 79 -18.00 8.38 1.83
C GLY A 79 -19.29 8.67 2.63
N SER A 80 -20.42 8.09 2.23
CA SER A 80 -21.74 8.31 2.84
C SER A 80 -21.81 8.05 4.34
N ARG A 81 -21.02 7.09 4.84
CA ARG A 81 -20.93 6.72 6.27
C ARG A 81 -20.34 7.82 7.17
N MET A 82 -19.72 8.84 6.58
CA MET A 82 -19.12 9.99 7.27
C MET A 82 -19.91 11.30 7.15
N VAL A 83 -21.15 11.24 6.64
CA VAL A 83 -22.09 12.37 6.69
C VAL A 83 -22.30 12.79 8.15
N PRO A 84 -22.33 14.11 8.47
CA PRO A 84 -22.43 15.23 7.53
C PRO A 84 -21.11 15.76 6.97
N VAL A 85 -19.95 15.33 7.48
CA VAL A 85 -18.64 15.91 7.13
C VAL A 85 -18.33 15.74 5.64
N THR A 86 -18.78 14.63 5.04
CA THR A 86 -18.55 14.35 3.62
C THR A 86 -19.50 15.02 2.65
N LEU A 87 -20.54 15.74 3.11
CA LEU A 87 -21.47 16.45 2.22
C LEU A 87 -20.79 17.54 1.38
N ASN A 88 -19.75 18.17 1.93
CA ASN A 88 -19.02 19.25 1.27
C ASN A 88 -17.51 19.02 1.25
N THR A 89 -17.02 17.82 1.62
CA THR A 89 -15.59 17.50 1.65
C THR A 89 -15.39 16.03 1.26
N PRO A 90 -14.60 15.69 0.23
CA PRO A 90 -14.21 14.30 -0.01
C PRO A 90 -13.61 13.65 1.24
N LYS A 91 -13.94 12.39 1.53
CA LYS A 91 -13.40 11.63 2.69
C LYS A 91 -11.88 11.81 2.86
N PRO A 92 -11.03 11.68 1.82
CA PRO A 92 -9.58 11.86 1.94
C PRO A 92 -9.13 13.26 2.40
N LEU A 93 -9.96 14.28 2.17
CA LEU A 93 -9.67 15.68 2.53
C LEU A 93 -10.26 16.08 3.90
N VAL A 94 -11.04 15.20 4.54
CA VAL A 94 -11.51 15.40 5.91
C VAL A 94 -10.30 15.54 6.84
N ARG A 95 -10.40 16.44 7.83
CA ARG A 95 -9.32 16.70 8.78
C ARG A 95 -9.49 15.88 10.04
N VAL A 96 -8.40 15.30 10.52
CA VAL A 96 -8.30 14.61 11.81
C VAL A 96 -7.18 15.29 12.59
N ASN A 97 -7.51 15.88 13.73
CA ASN A 97 -6.60 16.69 14.54
C ASN A 97 -5.88 17.77 13.70
N GLY A 98 -6.64 18.43 12.81
CA GLY A 98 -6.16 19.51 11.95
C GLY A 98 -5.44 19.08 10.66
N LYS A 99 -5.09 17.81 10.48
CA LYS A 99 -4.41 17.29 9.26
C LYS A 99 -5.38 16.55 8.35
N ARG A 100 -5.32 16.73 7.03
CA ARG A 100 -6.18 15.96 6.10
C ARG A 100 -5.78 14.49 6.15
N ILE A 101 -6.73 13.56 6.08
CA ILE A 101 -6.47 12.11 6.15
C ILE A 101 -5.37 11.69 5.15
N ILE A 102 -5.49 12.15 3.89
CA ILE A 102 -4.56 11.78 2.82
C ILE A 102 -3.13 12.34 2.99
N ASP A 103 -2.94 13.42 3.75
CA ASP A 103 -1.64 14.09 3.87
C ASP A 103 -0.58 13.16 4.46
N GLY A 104 -0.95 12.29 5.42
CA GLY A 104 -0.02 11.33 6.03
C GLY A 104 0.52 10.31 5.02
N LEU A 105 -0.34 9.81 4.14
CA LEU A 105 0.04 8.88 3.08
C LEU A 105 0.93 9.56 2.04
N LEU A 106 0.55 10.76 1.58
CA LEU A 106 1.34 11.53 0.61
C LEU A 106 2.73 11.90 1.13
N ASP A 107 2.81 12.35 2.40
CA ASP A 107 4.09 12.63 3.06
C ASP A 107 4.98 11.38 3.10
N ALA A 108 4.42 10.20 3.40
CA ALA A 108 5.16 8.94 3.45
C ALA A 108 5.63 8.45 2.06
N VAL A 109 4.80 8.61 1.03
CA VAL A 109 5.15 8.30 -0.37
C VAL A 109 6.33 9.16 -0.83
N ILE A 110 6.29 10.47 -0.55
CA ILE A 110 7.38 11.40 -0.90
C ILE A 110 8.64 11.06 -0.10
N ALA A 111 8.52 10.79 1.21
CA ALA A 111 9.65 10.39 2.04
C ALA A 111 10.30 9.08 1.58
N ALA A 112 9.53 8.16 1.00
CA ALA A 112 10.04 6.94 0.37
C ALA A 112 10.72 7.18 -0.99
N GLY A 113 10.73 8.42 -1.51
CA GLY A 113 11.32 8.79 -2.79
C GLY A 113 10.47 8.38 -4.00
N ILE A 114 9.15 8.28 -3.83
CA ILE A 114 8.20 7.95 -4.90
C ILE A 114 7.61 9.27 -5.43
N GLU A 115 7.98 9.64 -6.65
CA GLU A 115 7.63 10.96 -7.22
C GLU A 115 6.41 10.91 -8.16
N ASP A 116 6.14 9.77 -8.80
CA ASP A 116 4.96 9.60 -9.64
C ASP A 116 3.75 9.28 -8.76
N ILE A 117 2.94 10.30 -8.47
CA ILE A 117 1.75 10.20 -7.63
C ILE A 117 0.51 10.48 -8.47
N VAL A 118 -0.41 9.52 -8.48
CA VAL A 118 -1.68 9.62 -9.20
C VAL A 118 -2.83 9.47 -8.23
N ILE A 119 -3.77 10.41 -8.24
CA ILE A 119 -5.00 10.32 -7.46
C ILE A 119 -6.18 10.15 -8.42
N VAL A 120 -6.89 9.03 -8.29
CA VAL A 120 -8.15 8.77 -8.98
C VAL A 120 -9.29 9.43 -8.19
N ARG A 121 -9.90 10.47 -8.76
CA ARG A 121 -10.92 11.29 -8.11
C ARG A 121 -12.27 11.22 -8.85
N GLY A 122 -13.33 11.60 -8.16
CA GLY A 122 -14.71 11.53 -8.66
C GLY A 122 -15.60 12.49 -7.86
N TYR A 123 -16.19 12.01 -6.77
CA TYR A 123 -16.98 12.87 -5.90
C TYR A 123 -16.21 14.12 -5.44
N LEU A 124 -16.76 15.31 -5.72
CA LEU A 124 -16.14 16.61 -5.41
C LEU A 124 -14.67 16.72 -5.88
N ALA A 125 -14.37 16.18 -7.07
CA ALA A 125 -13.03 16.10 -7.66
C ALA A 125 -12.22 17.41 -7.59
N GLU A 126 -12.84 18.55 -7.91
CA GLU A 126 -12.19 19.88 -7.90
C GLU A 126 -11.60 20.23 -6.52
N GLN A 127 -12.15 19.71 -5.43
CA GLN A 127 -11.59 19.97 -4.10
C GLN A 127 -10.20 19.40 -3.91
N PHE A 128 -9.80 18.37 -4.67
CA PHE A 128 -8.46 17.81 -4.59
C PHE A 128 -7.39 18.76 -5.13
N ASP A 129 -7.74 19.79 -5.91
CA ASP A 129 -6.77 20.77 -6.44
C ASP A 129 -6.01 21.49 -5.33
N GLN A 130 -6.61 21.61 -4.14
CA GLN A 130 -5.94 22.17 -2.96
C GLN A 130 -4.72 21.35 -2.50
N LEU A 131 -4.58 20.10 -2.95
CA LEU A 131 -3.39 19.28 -2.66
C LEU A 131 -2.18 19.82 -3.42
N LEU A 132 -2.37 20.40 -4.60
CA LEU A 132 -1.27 20.87 -5.46
C LEU A 132 -0.44 21.99 -4.83
N TYR A 133 -1.00 22.75 -3.88
CA TYR A 133 -0.23 23.75 -3.11
C TYR A 133 0.93 23.15 -2.33
N LYS A 134 0.76 21.95 -1.77
CA LYS A 134 1.80 21.23 -1.02
C LYS A 134 2.48 20.15 -1.86
N TYR A 135 1.75 19.56 -2.80
CA TYR A 135 2.14 18.39 -3.58
C TYR A 135 1.98 18.66 -5.09
N PRO A 136 2.78 19.57 -5.66
CA PRO A 136 2.60 20.03 -7.06
C PRO A 136 2.87 18.93 -8.11
N MET A 137 3.48 17.82 -7.73
CA MET A 137 3.77 16.68 -8.61
C MET A 137 2.57 15.75 -8.83
N ILE A 138 1.50 15.88 -8.05
CA ILE A 138 0.33 15.00 -8.15
C ILE A 138 -0.35 15.17 -9.51
N ARG A 139 -0.70 14.03 -10.13
CA ARG A 139 -1.57 13.98 -11.31
C ARG A 139 -2.94 13.43 -10.93
N PHE A 140 -3.98 14.04 -11.46
CA PHE A 140 -5.34 13.56 -11.26
C PHE A 140 -5.80 12.67 -12.41
N LEU A 141 -6.61 11.67 -12.07
CA LEU A 141 -7.33 10.84 -13.01
C LEU A 141 -8.81 10.88 -12.65
N GLU A 142 -9.66 11.27 -13.60
CA GLU A 142 -11.10 11.35 -13.36
C GLU A 142 -11.74 9.96 -13.51
N ASN A 143 -12.54 9.57 -12.52
CA ASN A 143 -13.43 8.42 -12.61
C ASN A 143 -14.87 8.93 -12.81
N PRO A 144 -15.39 8.99 -14.05
CA PRO A 144 -16.75 9.43 -14.31
C PRO A 144 -17.81 8.44 -13.82
N ALA A 145 -17.43 7.18 -13.56
CA ALA A 145 -18.34 6.12 -13.13
C ALA A 145 -18.39 5.93 -11.60
N TYR A 146 -17.84 6.87 -10.83
CA TYR A 146 -17.69 6.76 -9.36
C TYR A 146 -19.02 6.57 -8.61
N ASN A 147 -20.14 7.00 -9.19
CA ASN A 147 -21.49 6.89 -8.63
C ASN A 147 -22.32 5.77 -9.26
N GLU A 148 -21.82 5.10 -10.30
CA GLU A 148 -22.50 4.02 -11.02
C GLU A 148 -21.88 2.64 -10.73
N ALA A 149 -20.67 2.62 -10.19
CA ALA A 149 -19.90 1.42 -9.92
C ALA A 149 -19.14 1.56 -8.60
N ASN A 150 -18.81 0.43 -8.01
CA ASN A 150 -17.95 0.34 -6.84
C ASN A 150 -16.48 0.67 -7.22
N ASN A 151 -15.55 0.57 -6.27
CA ASN A 151 -14.19 1.10 -6.42
C ASN A 151 -13.38 0.46 -7.57
N ILE A 152 -13.80 -0.69 -8.13
CA ILE A 152 -13.26 -1.27 -9.36
C ILE A 152 -13.28 -0.28 -10.54
N SER A 153 -14.25 0.64 -10.60
CA SER A 153 -14.26 1.71 -11.62
C SER A 153 -13.03 2.61 -11.53
N SER A 154 -12.56 2.92 -10.32
CA SER A 154 -11.35 3.72 -10.11
C SER A 154 -10.11 2.95 -10.55
N ALA A 155 -10.05 1.66 -10.21
CA ALA A 155 -8.98 0.79 -10.69
C ALA A 155 -9.02 0.63 -12.22
N MET A 156 -10.22 0.60 -12.83
CA MET A 156 -10.39 0.54 -14.28
C MET A 156 -9.80 1.76 -14.97
N CYS A 157 -9.98 2.97 -14.41
CA CYS A 157 -9.31 4.18 -14.89
C CYS A 157 -7.79 4.04 -14.80
N ALA A 158 -7.27 3.58 -13.66
CA ALA A 158 -5.84 3.52 -13.37
C ALA A 158 -5.13 2.22 -13.82
N ARG A 159 -5.82 1.29 -14.49
CA ARG A 159 -5.37 -0.10 -14.69
C ARG A 159 -4.00 -0.26 -15.34
N TYR A 160 -3.59 0.68 -16.19
CA TYR A 160 -2.28 0.67 -16.85
C TYR A 160 -1.14 1.26 -16.01
N LEU A 161 -1.44 1.74 -14.80
CA LEU A 161 -0.52 2.42 -13.91
C LEU A 161 -0.05 1.55 -12.74
N LEU A 162 -0.48 0.29 -12.68
CA LEU A 162 -0.28 -0.60 -11.52
C LEU A 162 1.05 -1.37 -11.53
N GLU A 163 1.89 -1.20 -12.57
CA GLU A 163 3.22 -1.82 -12.64
C GLU A 163 4.23 -1.16 -11.66
N ASN A 164 4.82 -1.95 -10.75
CA ASN A 164 5.75 -1.48 -9.70
C ASN A 164 5.14 -0.31 -8.90
N ALA A 165 3.88 -0.43 -8.53
CA ALA A 165 3.10 0.64 -7.94
C ALA A 165 2.48 0.23 -6.61
N TYR A 166 2.42 1.19 -5.69
CA TYR A 166 1.46 1.10 -4.60
C TYR A 166 0.06 1.46 -5.08
N VAL A 167 -0.95 0.79 -4.53
CA VAL A 167 -2.35 1.21 -4.55
C VAL A 167 -2.79 1.49 -3.12
N PHE A 168 -3.31 2.69 -2.90
CA PHE A 168 -3.80 3.18 -1.62
C PHE A 168 -5.30 3.44 -1.68
N GLU A 169 -6.04 2.97 -0.68
CA GLU A 169 -7.31 3.56 -0.31
C GLU A 169 -7.02 4.87 0.47
N ALA A 170 -7.64 5.96 0.03
CA ALA A 170 -7.24 7.30 0.43
C ALA A 170 -7.84 7.79 1.76
N ASP A 171 -8.45 6.88 2.52
CA ASP A 171 -9.17 7.11 3.77
C ASP A 171 -8.48 6.53 5.02
N LEU A 172 -7.18 6.25 4.89
CA LEU A 172 -6.36 5.71 5.95
C LEU A 172 -5.55 6.81 6.66
N VAL A 173 -5.68 6.88 7.99
CA VAL A 173 -4.82 7.72 8.83
C VAL A 173 -3.55 6.95 9.15
N LEU A 174 -2.50 7.21 8.37
CA LEU A 174 -1.17 6.63 8.57
C LEU A 174 -0.45 7.29 9.75
N ARG A 175 -0.01 6.49 10.72
CA ARG A 175 0.78 6.91 11.89
C ARG A 175 2.24 6.48 11.78
N ASN A 176 2.50 5.31 11.19
CA ASN A 176 3.85 4.82 10.94
C ASN A 176 4.24 4.97 9.45
N PRO A 177 5.00 6.02 9.08
CA PRO A 177 5.38 6.25 7.68
C PRO A 177 6.30 5.14 7.12
N LYS A 178 6.95 4.34 7.97
CA LYS A 178 7.85 3.25 7.54
C LYS A 178 7.11 2.10 6.84
N LEU A 179 5.78 2.06 6.90
CA LEU A 179 4.97 1.14 6.11
C LEU A 179 5.07 1.42 4.61
N VAL A 180 5.37 2.65 4.19
CA VAL A 180 5.63 2.97 2.79
C VAL A 180 7.13 2.87 2.55
N LYS A 181 7.56 1.92 1.72
CA LYS A 181 8.98 1.67 1.45
C LYS A 181 9.36 2.02 0.02
N LYS A 182 10.61 2.42 -0.15
CA LYS A 182 11.24 2.71 -1.45
C LYS A 182 11.37 1.48 -2.36
N TYR A 183 11.59 0.30 -1.76
CA TYR A 183 11.76 -0.96 -2.47
C TYR A 183 10.77 -2.01 -1.95
N GLN A 184 10.30 -2.88 -2.84
CA GLN A 184 9.41 -4.00 -2.55
C GLN A 184 9.82 -5.23 -3.36
N TYR A 185 10.00 -6.37 -2.68
CA TYR A 185 10.49 -7.58 -3.35
C TYR A 185 9.45 -8.23 -4.27
N SER A 186 8.19 -8.28 -3.83
CA SER A 186 7.08 -8.92 -4.53
C SER A 186 5.77 -8.22 -4.21
N SER A 187 4.74 -8.52 -5.01
CA SER A 187 3.37 -8.08 -4.71
C SER A 187 2.94 -8.48 -3.30
N ASN A 188 2.36 -7.53 -2.57
CA ASN A 188 1.93 -7.73 -1.19
C ASN A 188 0.76 -6.80 -0.82
N PHE A 189 0.05 -7.16 0.24
CA PHE A 189 -1.04 -6.38 0.82
C PHE A 189 -0.80 -6.18 2.31
N LEU A 190 -1.09 -5.00 2.85
CA LEU A 190 -1.05 -4.80 4.30
C LEU A 190 -2.20 -5.54 4.99
N GLY A 191 -1.92 -6.09 6.17
CA GLY A 191 -2.97 -6.53 7.05
C GLY A 191 -2.55 -6.63 8.50
N ILE A 192 -3.53 -6.55 9.39
CA ILE A 192 -3.34 -6.61 10.84
C ILE A 192 -3.76 -7.99 11.32
N LYS A 193 -2.87 -8.71 12.02
CA LYS A 193 -3.22 -10.02 12.57
C LYS A 193 -4.27 -9.85 13.67
N MET A 194 -5.43 -10.49 13.51
CA MET A 194 -6.57 -10.40 14.42
C MET A 194 -7.01 -11.78 14.89
N ALA A 195 -7.27 -11.91 16.20
CA ALA A 195 -7.94 -13.10 16.74
C ALA A 195 -9.36 -13.24 16.17
N ARG A 196 -10.04 -12.10 15.98
CA ARG A 196 -11.32 -11.98 15.28
C ARG A 196 -11.45 -10.60 14.66
N THR A 197 -12.04 -10.53 13.47
CA THR A 197 -12.59 -9.29 12.89
C THR A 197 -13.94 -9.60 12.25
N ASP A 198 -14.80 -8.60 12.16
CA ASP A 198 -16.06 -8.65 11.41
C ASP A 198 -15.93 -7.92 10.05
N ASP A 199 -14.74 -7.40 9.74
CA ASP A 199 -14.41 -6.69 8.49
C ASP A 199 -13.78 -7.60 7.42
N TRP A 200 -13.44 -7.05 6.26
CA TRP A 200 -12.66 -7.72 5.23
C TRP A 200 -11.34 -8.22 5.79
N CYS A 201 -11.04 -9.49 5.52
CA CYS A 201 -9.86 -10.15 6.03
C CYS A 201 -9.32 -11.21 5.08
N PHE A 202 -8.03 -11.44 5.22
CA PHE A 202 -7.28 -12.45 4.50
C PHE A 202 -7.07 -13.71 5.33
N THR A 203 -7.20 -14.86 4.68
CA THR A 203 -6.59 -16.10 5.14
C THR A 203 -5.19 -16.19 4.57
N VAL A 204 -4.20 -16.47 5.41
CA VAL A 204 -2.78 -16.51 5.01
C VAL A 204 -2.21 -17.89 5.30
N LYS A 205 -1.42 -18.43 4.37
CA LYS A 205 -0.63 -19.64 4.54
C LYS A 205 0.79 -19.42 4.04
N ASP A 206 1.78 -19.73 4.88
CA ASP A 206 3.21 -19.58 4.56
C ASP A 206 3.58 -18.16 4.06
N GLY A 207 2.92 -17.13 4.61
CA GLY A 207 3.11 -15.73 4.23
C GLY A 207 2.36 -15.28 2.97
N LEU A 208 1.64 -16.19 2.29
CA LEU A 208 0.84 -15.88 1.10
C LEU A 208 -0.64 -15.77 1.45
N ILE A 209 -1.31 -14.76 0.88
CA ILE A 209 -2.76 -14.61 0.96
C ILE A 209 -3.40 -15.68 0.07
N THR A 210 -4.26 -16.51 0.66
CA THR A 210 -4.94 -17.61 -0.04
C THR A 210 -6.41 -17.35 -0.33
N SER A 211 -7.03 -16.46 0.45
CA SER A 211 -8.42 -16.03 0.22
C SER A 211 -8.72 -14.72 0.94
N GLN A 212 -9.73 -14.02 0.45
CA GLN A 212 -10.32 -12.83 1.05
C GLN A 212 -11.79 -13.13 1.38
N LYS A 213 -12.28 -12.63 2.52
CA LYS A 213 -13.66 -12.81 2.99
C LYS A 213 -14.05 -11.70 3.96
N ILE A 214 -15.35 -11.57 4.22
CA ILE A 214 -15.86 -10.71 5.30
C ILE A 214 -15.95 -11.53 6.58
N GLY A 215 -15.30 -11.04 7.63
CA GLY A 215 -15.32 -11.62 8.96
C GLY A 215 -14.50 -12.91 9.07
N GLY A 216 -13.89 -13.12 10.23
CA GLY A 216 -13.10 -14.33 10.45
C GLY A 216 -12.44 -14.38 11.82
N PHE A 217 -11.91 -15.57 12.11
CA PHE A 217 -11.06 -15.84 13.27
C PHE A 217 -9.64 -16.13 12.80
N ASP A 218 -8.66 -15.77 13.63
CA ASP A 218 -7.23 -16.00 13.37
C ASP A 218 -6.78 -15.60 11.95
N CYS A 219 -7.21 -14.40 11.53
CA CYS A 219 -7.07 -13.90 10.16
C CYS A 219 -6.31 -12.57 10.16
N TYR A 220 -6.04 -12.02 8.98
CA TYR A 220 -5.46 -10.69 8.85
C TYR A 220 -6.53 -9.73 8.38
N GLN A 221 -6.94 -8.78 9.21
CA GLN A 221 -7.81 -7.70 8.75
C GLN A 221 -7.11 -6.93 7.63
N GLU A 222 -7.82 -6.70 6.54
CA GLU A 222 -7.31 -5.98 5.38
C GLU A 222 -7.07 -4.52 5.73
N VAL A 223 -5.97 -3.98 5.20
CA VAL A 223 -5.66 -2.55 5.28
C VAL A 223 -5.35 -2.11 3.87
N GLY A 224 -6.09 -1.11 3.35
CA GLY A 224 -6.08 -0.65 1.96
C GLY A 224 -4.77 -0.05 1.42
N ILE A 225 -3.64 -0.71 1.63
CA ILE A 225 -2.33 -0.41 1.04
C ILE A 225 -1.75 -1.70 0.49
N SER A 226 -1.57 -1.74 -0.82
CA SER A 226 -0.99 -2.89 -1.52
C SER A 226 0.11 -2.44 -2.48
N TYR A 227 1.08 -3.31 -2.73
CA TYR A 227 2.09 -3.11 -3.76
C TYR A 227 1.96 -4.19 -4.83
N TRP A 228 2.14 -3.80 -6.09
CA TRP A 228 2.10 -4.69 -7.24
C TRP A 228 3.41 -4.60 -8.00
N ASP A 229 4.11 -5.74 -8.08
CA ASP A 229 5.33 -5.86 -8.88
C ASP A 229 5.04 -5.73 -10.39
N ARG A 230 6.11 -5.77 -11.18
CA ARG A 230 6.02 -5.61 -12.63
C ARG A 230 5.07 -6.60 -13.31
N GLU A 231 5.16 -7.88 -12.94
CA GLU A 231 4.40 -8.94 -13.60
C GLU A 231 2.93 -8.85 -13.22
N SER A 232 2.65 -8.77 -11.92
CA SER A 232 1.31 -8.75 -11.36
C SER A 232 0.57 -7.46 -11.75
N GLY A 233 1.25 -6.31 -11.67
CA GLY A 233 0.68 -5.01 -12.05
C GLY A 233 0.32 -4.91 -13.55
N ARG A 234 1.10 -5.55 -14.43
CA ARG A 234 0.75 -5.65 -15.86
C ARG A 234 -0.46 -6.55 -16.08
N LYS A 235 -0.49 -7.72 -15.43
CA LYS A 235 -1.61 -8.67 -15.52
C LYS A 235 -2.92 -8.04 -15.03
N LEU A 236 -2.85 -7.24 -13.97
CA LEU A 236 -4.00 -6.53 -13.41
C LEU A 236 -4.70 -5.64 -14.44
N ALA A 237 -3.98 -5.03 -15.38
CA ALA A 237 -4.59 -4.17 -16.39
C ALA A 237 -5.69 -4.89 -17.18
N ASP A 238 -5.42 -6.13 -17.59
CA ASP A 238 -6.35 -6.94 -18.36
C ASP A 238 -7.40 -7.61 -17.47
N HIS A 239 -7.00 -8.09 -16.29
CA HIS A 239 -7.93 -8.77 -15.36
C HIS A 239 -8.97 -7.80 -14.78
N ILE A 240 -8.58 -6.55 -14.46
CA ILE A 240 -9.52 -5.52 -14.02
C ILE A 240 -10.54 -5.24 -15.12
N LYS A 241 -10.11 -5.14 -16.39
CA LYS A 241 -11.03 -4.95 -17.51
C LYS A 241 -12.01 -6.11 -17.65
N GLN A 242 -11.51 -7.35 -17.61
CA GLN A 242 -12.34 -8.55 -17.72
C GLN A 242 -13.37 -8.63 -16.57
N ALA A 243 -12.93 -8.40 -15.33
CA ALA A 243 -13.79 -8.40 -14.16
C ALA A 243 -14.78 -7.23 -14.16
N TYR A 244 -14.42 -6.07 -14.70
CA TYR A 244 -15.33 -4.92 -14.80
C TYR A 244 -16.45 -5.15 -15.83
N GLU A 245 -16.13 -5.82 -16.95
CA GLU A 245 -17.06 -6.02 -18.07
C GLU A 245 -18.00 -7.23 -17.91
N MET A 246 -17.74 -8.13 -16.94
CA MET A 246 -18.63 -9.26 -16.67
C MET A 246 -19.94 -8.83 -15.99
N PRO A 247 -21.02 -9.63 -16.07
CA PRO A 247 -22.24 -9.37 -15.32
C PRO A 247 -21.98 -9.27 -13.80
N GLY A 248 -22.42 -8.18 -13.17
CA GLY A 248 -22.15 -7.90 -11.75
C GLY A 248 -20.73 -7.41 -11.46
N GLY A 249 -19.94 -7.13 -12.51
CA GLY A 249 -18.56 -6.68 -12.41
C GLY A 249 -18.41 -5.26 -11.85
N LYS A 250 -19.38 -4.38 -12.11
CA LYS A 250 -19.36 -2.98 -11.64
C LYS A 250 -19.51 -2.87 -10.13
N GLU A 251 -20.07 -3.87 -9.48
CA GLU A 251 -20.35 -3.94 -8.05
C GLU A 251 -19.15 -4.46 -7.24
N ARG A 252 -18.11 -4.96 -7.92
CA ARG A 252 -16.90 -5.52 -7.31
C ARG A 252 -16.04 -4.46 -6.63
N TYR A 253 -15.38 -4.86 -5.55
CA TYR A 253 -14.18 -4.14 -5.11
C TYR A 253 -12.99 -4.54 -6.00
N TRP A 254 -12.05 -3.63 -6.26
CA TRP A 254 -10.97 -3.86 -7.22
C TRP A 254 -10.02 -4.98 -6.78
N ASP A 255 -9.79 -5.12 -5.48
CA ASP A 255 -8.96 -6.13 -4.83
C ASP A 255 -9.58 -7.54 -4.99
N GLN A 256 -10.91 -7.66 -5.12
CA GLN A 256 -11.59 -8.92 -5.43
C GLN A 256 -11.19 -9.49 -6.79
N VAL A 257 -10.72 -8.67 -7.73
CA VAL A 257 -10.17 -9.15 -9.01
C VAL A 257 -9.05 -10.15 -8.74
N VAL A 258 -8.23 -9.90 -7.73
CA VAL A 258 -7.07 -10.72 -7.40
C VAL A 258 -7.48 -11.92 -6.57
N PHE A 259 -8.30 -11.72 -5.54
CA PHE A 259 -8.54 -12.74 -4.52
C PHE A 259 -9.80 -13.58 -4.75
N VAL A 260 -10.69 -13.15 -5.64
CA VAL A 260 -11.98 -13.82 -5.91
C VAL A 260 -12.07 -14.23 -7.39
N ASP A 261 -11.83 -13.31 -8.31
CA ASP A 261 -12.05 -13.57 -9.75
C ASP A 261 -10.88 -14.35 -10.38
N PHE A 262 -9.63 -14.00 -10.01
CA PHE A 262 -8.42 -14.64 -10.53
C PHE A 262 -7.43 -15.16 -9.45
N PRO A 263 -7.88 -15.85 -8.39
CA PRO A 263 -7.04 -16.21 -7.23
C PRO A 263 -5.86 -17.13 -7.55
N LYS A 264 -5.91 -17.86 -8.66
CA LYS A 264 -4.83 -18.77 -9.09
C LYS A 264 -3.73 -18.07 -9.89
N GLU A 265 -3.96 -16.84 -10.31
CA GLU A 265 -3.08 -16.08 -11.20
C GLU A 265 -2.09 -15.19 -10.47
N TYR A 266 -2.22 -15.08 -9.15
CA TYR A 266 -1.44 -14.16 -8.32
C TYR A 266 -0.82 -14.86 -7.13
N LYS A 267 0.37 -14.40 -6.75
CA LYS A 267 1.04 -14.72 -5.50
C LYS A 267 1.25 -13.43 -4.74
N VAL A 268 0.36 -13.15 -3.80
CA VAL A 268 0.40 -11.92 -3.00
C VAL A 268 0.78 -12.27 -1.58
N GLU A 269 1.84 -11.64 -1.08
CA GLU A 269 2.27 -11.82 0.29
C GLU A 269 1.46 -10.96 1.25
N ILE A 270 1.24 -11.44 2.47
CA ILE A 270 0.83 -10.56 3.55
C ILE A 270 2.04 -9.74 4.00
N ARG A 271 1.85 -8.45 4.21
CA ARG A 271 2.81 -7.59 4.88
C ARG A 271 2.17 -7.08 6.16
N GLU A 272 2.64 -7.60 7.28
CA GLU A 272 1.99 -7.31 8.57
C GLU A 272 2.20 -5.87 9.01
N CYS A 273 1.17 -5.30 9.62
CA CYS A 273 1.23 -4.06 10.40
C CYS A 273 0.37 -4.21 11.66
N VAL A 274 0.45 -3.25 12.57
CA VAL A 274 -0.37 -3.23 13.79
C VAL A 274 -1.36 -2.07 13.78
N GLN A 275 -2.37 -2.14 14.64
CA GLN A 275 -3.44 -1.13 14.72
C GLN A 275 -2.92 0.27 15.08
N GLU A 276 -1.77 0.35 15.77
CA GLU A 276 -1.10 1.59 16.10
C GLU A 276 -0.44 2.25 14.89
N ASP A 277 -0.12 1.49 13.84
CA ASP A 277 0.56 2.00 12.65
C ASP A 277 -0.37 2.76 11.72
N ILE A 278 -1.64 2.34 11.64
CA ILE A 278 -2.59 2.81 10.64
C ILE A 278 -4.02 2.56 11.12
N VAL A 279 -4.88 3.56 10.91
CA VAL A 279 -6.29 3.48 11.31
C VAL A 279 -7.15 3.90 10.13
N GLU A 280 -8.10 3.05 9.76
CA GLU A 280 -9.17 3.41 8.85
C GLU A 280 -10.27 4.15 9.62
N ILE A 281 -10.80 5.23 9.02
CA ILE A 281 -11.94 5.96 9.57
C ILE A 281 -13.10 5.71 8.64
N ASP A 282 -14.06 4.90 9.05
CA ASP A 282 -15.13 4.46 8.19
C ASP A 282 -16.44 5.19 8.46
N THR A 283 -16.65 5.60 9.69
CA THR A 283 -17.89 6.24 10.13
C THR A 283 -17.65 7.58 10.79
N PHE A 284 -18.66 8.45 10.76
CA PHE A 284 -18.63 9.71 11.51
C PHE A 284 -18.44 9.49 13.03
N ASN A 285 -18.94 8.36 13.56
CA ASN A 285 -18.75 8.01 14.97
C ASN A 285 -17.30 7.64 15.30
N GLU A 286 -16.58 6.97 14.41
CA GLU A 286 -15.14 6.72 14.58
C GLU A 286 -14.34 8.01 14.51
N LEU A 287 -14.67 8.91 13.57
CA LEU A 287 -14.06 10.22 13.51
C LEU A 287 -14.18 10.97 14.84
N LYS A 288 -15.38 11.03 15.44
CA LYS A 288 -15.62 11.66 16.76
C LYS A 288 -14.87 10.98 17.92
N LYS A 289 -14.54 9.70 17.82
CA LYS A 289 -13.72 9.01 18.82
C LYS A 289 -12.26 9.46 18.74
N ILE A 290 -11.76 9.75 17.54
CA ILE A 290 -10.37 10.13 17.28
C ILE A 290 -10.15 11.64 17.45
N ASP A 291 -11.10 12.46 17.03
CA ASP A 291 -11.04 13.92 17.08
C ASP A 291 -12.30 14.48 17.71
N LYS A 292 -12.15 15.02 18.93
CA LYS A 292 -13.24 15.56 19.74
C LYS A 292 -13.80 16.89 19.23
N SER A 293 -13.15 17.55 18.27
CA SER A 293 -13.71 18.75 17.64
C SER A 293 -14.99 18.49 16.85
N TYR A 294 -15.29 17.23 16.51
CA TYR A 294 -16.52 16.80 15.86
C TYR A 294 -17.66 16.44 16.84
N ASP A 295 -17.43 16.55 18.15
CA ASP A 295 -18.43 16.34 19.21
C ASP A 295 -19.20 17.66 19.43
N VAL A 296 -19.98 18.06 18.41
CA VAL A 296 -20.80 19.29 18.38
C VAL A 296 -22.26 18.97 18.59
#